data_AF-A0A7V6YVI1-F1
#
_entry.id   AF-A0A7V6YVI1-F1
#
_cell.length_a   1.000
_cell.length_b   1.000
_cell.length_c   1.000
_cell.angle_alpha   90.00
_cell.angle_beta   90.00
_cell.angle_gamma   90.00
#
_symmetry.space_group_name_H-M   'P 1'
#
loop_
_entity.id
_entity.type
_entity.pdbx_description
1 polymer ?
#
loop_
_entity_poly.entity_id
_entity_poly.type
_entity_poly.pdbx_seq_one_letter_code
_entity_poly.pdbx_strand_id
1 'polypeptide(L)'
;MEYIHIVAATDKKFVQYLGVMLTSLFENFHATDKKLFIHILISAEVSVNEIELLETMCNQYDVKVEFLKIDDGRYDDFFVSHHISLATYFRISISELLNEDIHRAIYLDSDLIVKGNIAELWNTDLKGKIIGAIDDPLGNLRMDELQIPFIYSYFNAGVLVIDLENWRKQQITKKVLAYIKENPTKLVYWDQDALNAILYDKRMSIHPKWNVQTVMYQDNYESLFDKDEYRDAITNPAIIHYTSASKPWHITNNHPLKDEYKHYLQQSLWRNDELVSLSPTRMIMEKSNIFIFGTGTLAERFIERTGISVNGFLDNDCKKWGQLFCDKQVYSPEILHSIKQDNIGIIIVSSFYQEISKQLIQYGLKENEDFVWQL
;
A
#
# COMPACT_ATOMS: atom_id res chain seq x y z
N MET A 1 -14.90 -29.54 -4.89
CA MET A 1 -13.75 -28.73 -4.46
C MET A 1 -14.20 -27.29 -4.52
N GLU A 2 -14.20 -26.62 -3.38
CA GLU A 2 -14.67 -25.23 -3.24
C GLU A 2 -13.56 -24.25 -3.67
N TYR A 3 -13.93 -23.09 -4.20
CA TYR A 3 -12.99 -22.01 -4.49
C TYR A 3 -13.01 -20.97 -3.37
N ILE A 4 -11.82 -20.61 -2.88
CA ILE A 4 -11.58 -19.40 -2.11
C ILE A 4 -11.34 -18.28 -3.11
N HIS A 5 -12.25 -17.32 -3.14
CA HIS A 5 -12.14 -16.15 -4.02
C HIS A 5 -11.32 -15.06 -3.35
N ILE A 6 -10.15 -14.76 -3.92
CA ILE A 6 -9.28 -13.67 -3.47
C ILE A 6 -9.41 -12.52 -4.46
N VAL A 7 -9.57 -11.31 -3.96
CA VAL A 7 -9.67 -10.10 -4.77
C VAL A 7 -8.51 -9.18 -4.40
N ALA A 8 -7.83 -8.65 -5.39
CA ALA A 8 -6.78 -7.65 -5.21
C ALA A 8 -6.91 -6.57 -6.27
N ALA A 9 -6.40 -5.38 -5.99
CA ALA A 9 -6.38 -4.26 -6.93
C ALA A 9 -4.95 -3.83 -7.23
N THR A 10 -4.69 -3.48 -8.49
CA THR A 10 -3.39 -2.93 -8.90
C THR A 10 -3.53 -1.87 -9.97
N ASP A 11 -2.56 -0.96 -9.94
CA ASP A 11 -2.22 -0.08 -11.05
C ASP A 11 -0.85 -0.45 -11.61
N LYS A 12 -0.36 0.33 -12.57
CA LYS A 12 0.95 0.16 -13.18
C LYS A 12 2.11 0.20 -12.18
N LYS A 13 2.02 0.99 -11.11
CA LYS A 13 3.08 1.14 -10.12
C LYS A 13 3.14 -0.04 -9.14
N PHE A 14 2.03 -0.75 -8.97
CA PHE A 14 1.88 -1.81 -7.96
C PHE A 14 1.92 -3.25 -8.50
N VAL A 15 2.02 -3.46 -9.82
CA VAL A 15 2.01 -4.81 -10.43
C VAL A 15 3.04 -5.74 -9.79
N GLN A 16 4.29 -5.27 -9.63
CA GLN A 16 5.35 -6.04 -9.00
C GLN A 16 4.97 -6.44 -7.57
N TYR A 17 4.44 -5.51 -6.79
CA TYR A 17 4.12 -5.72 -5.37
C TYR A 17 2.94 -6.69 -5.21
N LEU A 18 1.92 -6.57 -6.07
CA LEU A 18 0.86 -7.57 -6.18
C LEU A 18 1.43 -8.96 -6.50
N GLY A 19 2.38 -9.04 -7.43
CA GLY A 19 3.08 -10.29 -7.77
C GLY A 19 3.74 -10.94 -6.56
N VAL A 20 4.44 -10.15 -5.73
CA VAL A 20 5.08 -10.63 -4.50
C VAL A 20 4.04 -11.05 -3.46
N MET A 21 2.96 -10.28 -3.28
CA MET A 21 1.87 -10.64 -2.38
C MET A 21 1.24 -11.97 -2.78
N LEU A 22 0.90 -12.16 -4.06
CA LEU A 22 0.34 -13.40 -4.59
C LEU A 22 1.32 -14.57 -4.46
N THR A 23 2.62 -14.34 -4.69
CA THR A 23 3.65 -15.36 -4.43
C THR A 23 3.60 -15.83 -2.98
N SER A 24 3.55 -14.91 -2.02
CA SER A 24 3.44 -15.28 -0.59
C SER A 24 2.15 -16.02 -0.25
N LEU A 25 1.03 -15.63 -0.87
CA LEU A 25 -0.24 -16.31 -0.73
C LEU A 25 -0.17 -17.76 -1.24
N PHE A 26 0.42 -17.98 -2.42
CA PHE A 26 0.49 -19.30 -3.03
C PHE A 26 1.43 -20.24 -2.29
N GLU A 27 2.60 -19.75 -1.88
CA GLU A 27 3.60 -20.54 -1.13
C GLU A 27 3.07 -21.00 0.23
N ASN A 28 2.17 -20.24 0.86
CA ASN A 28 1.60 -20.56 2.18
C ASN A 28 0.18 -21.13 2.12
N PHE A 29 -0.36 -21.37 0.91
CA PHE A 29 -1.68 -21.96 0.77
C PHE A 29 -1.61 -23.49 0.91
N HIS A 30 -2.23 -24.00 1.98
CA HIS A 30 -2.19 -25.42 2.31
C HIS A 30 -3.59 -25.95 2.61
N ALA A 31 -4.40 -26.16 1.57
CA ALA A 31 -5.71 -26.81 1.70
C ALA A 31 -5.85 -27.95 0.69
N THR A 32 -6.42 -29.07 1.13
CA THR A 32 -6.62 -30.26 0.29
C THR A 32 -8.03 -30.32 -0.32
N ASP A 33 -8.98 -29.57 0.24
CA ASP A 33 -10.39 -29.56 -0.14
C ASP A 33 -10.82 -28.26 -0.86
N LYS A 34 -9.91 -27.29 -0.97
CA LYS A 34 -10.14 -25.96 -1.54
C LYS A 34 -9.09 -25.59 -2.59
N LYS A 35 -9.48 -24.75 -3.55
CA LYS A 35 -8.59 -24.12 -4.53
C LYS A 35 -8.69 -22.60 -4.44
N LEU A 36 -7.67 -21.89 -4.93
CA LEU A 36 -7.71 -20.44 -5.06
C LEU A 36 -8.30 -20.04 -6.43
N PHE A 37 -9.04 -18.94 -6.43
CA PHE A 37 -9.43 -18.21 -7.63
C PHE A 37 -9.20 -16.71 -7.38
N ILE A 38 -8.27 -16.13 -8.13
CA ILE A 38 -7.83 -14.75 -7.99
C ILE A 38 -8.58 -13.84 -8.96
N HIS A 39 -9.09 -12.73 -8.44
CA HIS A 39 -9.76 -11.68 -9.17
C HIS A 39 -8.94 -10.41 -9.06
N ILE A 40 -8.33 -9.98 -10.17
CA ILE A 40 -7.44 -8.83 -10.17
C ILE A 40 -8.16 -7.63 -10.80
N LEU A 41 -8.46 -6.63 -9.98
CA LEU A 41 -9.02 -5.36 -10.42
C LEU A 41 -7.87 -4.52 -10.97
N ILE A 42 -7.87 -4.25 -12.28
CA ILE A 42 -6.75 -3.59 -12.97
C ILE A 42 -7.15 -2.21 -13.50
N SER A 43 -6.27 -1.24 -13.29
CA SER A 43 -6.38 0.07 -13.94
C SER A 43 -6.06 -0.03 -15.44
N ALA A 44 -6.60 0.87 -16.24
CA ALA A 44 -6.36 0.90 -17.70
C ALA A 44 -4.88 1.08 -18.10
N GLU A 45 -4.04 1.59 -17.20
CA GLU A 45 -2.62 1.85 -17.43
C GLU A 45 -1.72 0.62 -17.36
N VAL A 46 -2.23 -0.50 -16.84
CA VAL A 46 -1.48 -1.77 -16.77
C VAL A 46 -1.35 -2.36 -18.17
N SER A 47 -0.11 -2.63 -18.58
CA SER A 47 0.21 -3.13 -19.91
C SER A 47 -0.19 -4.59 -20.10
N VAL A 48 -0.34 -5.00 -21.36
CA VAL A 48 -0.62 -6.40 -21.71
C VAL A 48 0.49 -7.33 -21.20
N ASN A 49 1.75 -6.94 -21.31
CA ASN A 49 2.88 -7.74 -20.83
C ASN A 49 2.84 -7.95 -19.30
N GLU A 50 2.41 -6.94 -18.53
CA GLU A 50 2.24 -7.04 -17.08
C GLU A 50 1.11 -8.01 -16.70
N ILE A 51 0.00 -7.97 -17.45
CA ILE A 51 -1.11 -8.92 -17.30
C ILE A 51 -0.65 -10.35 -17.63
N GLU A 52 0.04 -10.55 -18.76
CA GLU A 52 0.57 -11.85 -19.16
C GLU A 52 1.57 -12.42 -18.13
N LEU A 53 2.33 -11.56 -17.46
CA LEU A 53 3.25 -11.98 -16.41
C LEU A 53 2.50 -12.47 -15.15
N LEU A 54 1.46 -11.76 -14.72
CA LEU A 54 0.57 -12.19 -13.63
C LEU A 54 -0.17 -13.50 -13.98
N GLU A 55 -0.64 -13.64 -15.23
CA GLU A 55 -1.24 -14.89 -15.74
C GLU A 55 -0.25 -16.05 -15.68
N THR A 56 0.97 -15.82 -16.17
CA THR A 56 2.05 -16.82 -16.15
C THR A 56 2.34 -17.28 -14.73
N MET A 57 2.44 -16.35 -13.78
CA MET A 57 2.62 -16.67 -12.37
C MET A 57 1.47 -17.53 -11.84
N CYS A 58 0.20 -17.12 -12.03
CA CYS A 58 -0.94 -17.90 -11.54
C CYS A 58 -0.97 -19.32 -12.13
N ASN A 59 -0.64 -19.46 -13.42
CA ASN A 59 -0.55 -20.76 -14.09
C ASN A 59 0.55 -21.66 -13.52
N GLN A 60 1.70 -21.11 -13.09
CA GLN A 60 2.77 -21.90 -12.45
C GLN A 60 2.32 -22.56 -11.14
N TYR A 61 1.34 -21.97 -10.46
CA TYR A 61 0.78 -22.48 -9.20
C TYR A 61 -0.53 -23.27 -9.38
N ASP A 62 -0.97 -23.57 -10.61
CA ASP A 62 -2.31 -24.16 -10.90
C ASP A 62 -3.46 -23.34 -10.28
N VAL A 63 -3.32 -22.01 -10.25
CA VAL A 63 -4.30 -21.08 -9.68
C VAL A 63 -5.07 -20.40 -10.81
N LYS A 64 -6.40 -20.40 -10.70
CA LYS A 64 -7.26 -19.68 -11.64
C LYS A 64 -7.15 -18.17 -11.38
N VAL A 65 -7.10 -17.37 -12.44
CA VAL A 65 -7.10 -15.91 -12.36
C VAL A 65 -8.08 -15.31 -13.38
N GLU A 66 -8.72 -14.21 -13.01
CA GLU A 66 -9.43 -13.31 -13.93
C GLU A 66 -9.05 -11.86 -13.69
N PHE A 67 -9.06 -11.07 -14.77
CA PHE A 67 -8.71 -9.65 -14.75
C PHE A 67 -9.96 -8.82 -15.04
N LEU A 68 -10.29 -7.93 -14.11
CA LEU A 68 -11.47 -7.08 -14.17
C LEU A 68 -11.01 -5.64 -14.39
N LYS A 69 -11.11 -5.18 -15.64
CA LYS A 69 -10.82 -3.79 -15.99
C LYS A 69 -11.95 -2.88 -15.50
N ILE A 70 -11.57 -1.77 -14.87
CA ILE A 70 -12.51 -0.73 -14.44
C ILE A 70 -12.24 0.51 -15.28
N ASP A 71 -13.18 0.82 -16.18
CA ASP A 71 -13.05 1.89 -17.18
C ASP A 71 -14.41 2.53 -17.51
N ASP A 72 -15.30 2.65 -16.52
CA ASP A 72 -16.66 3.16 -16.72
C ASP A 72 -16.89 4.55 -16.10
N GLY A 73 -15.80 5.26 -15.75
CA GLY A 73 -15.85 6.62 -15.23
C GLY A 73 -16.48 6.76 -13.84
N ARG A 74 -16.81 5.65 -13.15
CA ARG A 74 -17.54 5.69 -11.87
C ARG A 74 -16.82 6.44 -10.74
N TYR A 75 -15.53 6.69 -10.91
CA TYR A 75 -14.65 7.35 -9.95
C TYR A 75 -14.05 8.67 -10.46
N ASP A 76 -14.51 9.21 -11.60
CA ASP A 76 -13.88 10.39 -12.24
C ASP A 76 -13.88 11.64 -11.35
N ASP A 77 -14.86 11.77 -10.46
CA ASP A 77 -14.99 12.90 -9.53
C ASP A 77 -14.27 12.67 -8.18
N PHE A 78 -13.57 11.55 -8.01
CA PHE A 78 -12.98 11.17 -6.72
C PHE A 78 -11.57 11.75 -6.55
N PHE A 79 -11.17 11.95 -5.30
CA PHE A 79 -9.83 12.46 -5.00
C PHE A 79 -8.76 11.43 -5.36
N VAL A 80 -7.83 11.80 -6.24
CA VAL A 80 -6.67 11.00 -6.65
C VAL A 80 -5.41 11.84 -6.43
N SER A 81 -4.32 11.22 -5.99
CA SER A 81 -3.02 11.90 -5.80
C SER A 81 -1.85 10.98 -6.12
N HIS A 82 -0.60 11.46 -6.01
CA HIS A 82 0.59 10.62 -6.25
C HIS A 82 0.66 9.37 -5.36
N HIS A 83 0.10 9.43 -4.14
CA HIS A 83 0.09 8.31 -3.19
C HIS A 83 -1.22 7.49 -3.21
N ILE A 84 -2.20 7.90 -4.01
CA ILE A 84 -3.54 7.32 -4.02
C ILE A 84 -3.98 7.24 -5.46
N SER A 85 -3.92 6.06 -6.03
CA SER A 85 -4.45 5.85 -7.36
C SER A 85 -5.94 5.56 -7.32
N LEU A 86 -6.57 5.62 -8.49
CA LEU A 86 -7.96 5.18 -8.65
C LEU A 86 -8.17 3.74 -8.16
N ALA A 87 -7.12 2.92 -8.23
CA ALA A 87 -7.14 1.52 -7.81
C ALA A 87 -7.51 1.36 -6.33
N THR A 88 -7.21 2.34 -5.49
CA THR A 88 -7.60 2.36 -4.07
C THR A 88 -9.13 2.24 -3.90
N TYR A 89 -9.91 2.87 -4.79
CA TYR A 89 -11.38 2.84 -4.73
C TYR A 89 -11.98 1.57 -5.32
N PHE A 90 -11.23 0.78 -6.09
CA PHE A 90 -11.76 -0.39 -6.80
C PHE A 90 -12.42 -1.40 -5.87
N ARG A 91 -11.92 -1.51 -4.63
CA ARG A 91 -12.47 -2.40 -3.60
C ARG A 91 -13.95 -2.11 -3.26
N ILE A 92 -14.41 -0.87 -3.45
CA ILE A 92 -15.79 -0.47 -3.19
C ILE A 92 -16.76 -1.17 -4.17
N SER A 93 -16.29 -1.49 -5.38
CA SER A 93 -17.09 -2.07 -6.46
C SER A 93 -16.98 -3.59 -6.59
N ILE A 94 -16.25 -4.27 -5.70
CA ILE A 94 -16.04 -5.73 -5.74
C ILE A 94 -17.34 -6.49 -5.99
N SER A 95 -18.38 -6.19 -5.22
CA SER A 95 -19.67 -6.89 -5.34
C SER A 95 -20.37 -6.71 -6.69
N GLU A 96 -20.13 -5.60 -7.38
CA GLU A 96 -20.73 -5.32 -8.69
C GLU A 96 -19.89 -5.88 -9.85
N LEU A 97 -18.60 -6.14 -9.61
CA LEU A 97 -17.67 -6.62 -10.63
C LEU A 97 -17.58 -8.15 -10.68
N LEU A 98 -17.66 -8.81 -9.52
CA LEU A 98 -17.66 -10.26 -9.45
C LEU A 98 -19.03 -10.82 -9.85
N ASN A 99 -19.02 -12.00 -10.49
CA ASN A 99 -20.21 -12.74 -10.87
C ASN A 99 -21.16 -12.96 -9.68
N GLU A 100 -22.47 -12.94 -9.94
CA GLU A 100 -23.53 -12.98 -8.93
C GLU A 100 -23.57 -14.30 -8.14
N ASP A 101 -23.07 -15.38 -8.73
CA ASP A 101 -22.91 -16.71 -8.10
C ASP A 101 -21.76 -16.76 -7.08
N ILE A 102 -20.88 -15.75 -7.05
CA ILE A 102 -19.84 -15.61 -6.04
C ILE A 102 -20.42 -14.85 -4.84
N HIS A 103 -20.61 -15.55 -3.72
CA HIS A 103 -21.25 -15.00 -2.53
C HIS A 103 -20.28 -14.53 -1.44
N ARG A 104 -19.00 -14.93 -1.51
CA ARG A 104 -17.97 -14.55 -0.55
C ARG A 104 -16.65 -14.29 -1.27
N ALA A 105 -15.88 -13.32 -0.76
CA ALA A 105 -14.52 -13.04 -1.21
C ALA A 105 -13.64 -12.56 -0.06
N ILE A 106 -12.32 -12.71 -0.19
CA ILE A 106 -11.34 -12.02 0.65
C ILE A 106 -10.66 -10.97 -0.21
N TYR A 107 -10.75 -9.70 0.19
CA TYR A 107 -9.95 -8.64 -0.40
C TYR A 107 -8.61 -8.52 0.33
N LEU A 108 -7.53 -8.37 -0.44
CA LEU A 108 -6.16 -8.14 0.04
C LEU A 108 -5.55 -6.95 -0.70
N ASP A 109 -4.98 -6.00 0.05
CA ASP A 109 -4.12 -4.97 -0.53
C ASP A 109 -2.82 -5.57 -1.11
N SER A 110 -2.18 -4.84 -2.02
CA SER A 110 -0.99 -5.33 -2.74
C SER A 110 0.32 -5.15 -1.95
N ASP A 111 0.29 -4.46 -0.81
CA ASP A 111 1.43 -4.12 0.04
C ASP A 111 1.44 -4.91 1.37
N LEU A 112 1.08 -6.19 1.28
CA LEU A 112 1.12 -7.15 2.38
C LEU A 112 1.82 -8.45 1.97
N ILE A 113 2.18 -9.24 2.98
CA ILE A 113 2.70 -10.60 2.84
C ILE A 113 1.82 -11.56 3.62
N VAL A 114 1.40 -12.63 2.96
CA VAL A 114 0.61 -13.72 3.54
C VAL A 114 1.57 -14.82 4.01
N LYS A 115 1.55 -15.11 5.31
CA LYS A 115 2.33 -16.19 5.94
C LYS A 115 1.47 -17.31 6.50
N GLY A 116 0.21 -17.01 6.82
CA GLY A 116 -0.77 -17.98 7.29
C GLY A 116 -1.58 -18.57 6.14
N ASN A 117 -2.15 -19.75 6.37
CA ASN A 117 -3.02 -20.39 5.40
C ASN A 117 -4.35 -19.64 5.29
N ILE A 118 -4.58 -18.98 4.15
CA ILE A 118 -5.76 -18.12 3.93
C ILE A 118 -7.10 -18.87 4.09
N ALA A 119 -7.10 -20.20 4.00
CA ALA A 119 -8.29 -21.03 4.25
C ALA A 119 -8.85 -20.84 5.67
N GLU A 120 -8.01 -20.57 6.67
CA GLU A 120 -8.47 -20.26 8.03
C GLU A 120 -9.27 -18.95 8.04
N LEU A 121 -8.75 -17.90 7.38
CA LEU A 121 -9.44 -16.62 7.26
C LEU A 121 -10.76 -16.76 6.49
N TRP A 122 -10.76 -17.51 5.38
CA TRP A 122 -11.94 -17.80 4.57
C TRP A 122 -13.08 -18.42 5.38
N ASN A 123 -12.76 -19.31 6.32
CA ASN A 123 -13.73 -20.00 7.15
C ASN A 123 -14.23 -19.16 8.34
N THR A 124 -13.80 -17.90 8.46
CA THR A 124 -14.28 -17.01 9.53
C THR A 124 -15.80 -16.85 9.43
N ASP A 125 -16.47 -17.09 10.55
CA ASP A 125 -17.90 -16.80 10.69
C ASP A 125 -18.09 -15.30 10.91
N LEU A 126 -18.78 -14.66 9.96
CA LEU A 126 -19.10 -13.24 10.04
C LEU A 126 -20.26 -12.95 11.00
N LYS A 127 -20.92 -13.98 11.57
CA LYS A 127 -22.04 -13.83 12.51
C LYS A 127 -23.15 -12.92 11.97
N GLY A 128 -23.45 -13.08 10.68
CA GLY A 128 -24.44 -12.28 9.95
C GLY A 128 -24.01 -10.85 9.61
N LYS A 129 -22.74 -10.47 9.84
CA LYS A 129 -22.15 -9.20 9.42
C LYS A 129 -21.77 -9.26 7.94
N ILE A 130 -21.73 -8.09 7.29
CA ILE A 130 -21.42 -7.97 5.86
C ILE A 130 -19.92 -8.13 5.61
N ILE A 131 -19.10 -7.63 6.53
CA ILE A 131 -17.65 -7.78 6.45
C ILE A 131 -17.07 -8.33 7.73
N GLY A 132 -15.93 -9.00 7.61
CA GLY A 132 -14.99 -9.22 8.67
C GLY A 132 -13.72 -8.42 8.39
N ALA A 133 -13.28 -7.62 9.35
CA ALA A 133 -12.10 -6.77 9.21
C ALA A 133 -11.44 -6.51 10.56
N ILE A 134 -10.15 -6.19 10.53
CA ILE A 134 -9.31 -6.00 11.71
C ILE A 134 -9.29 -4.51 12.08
N ASP A 135 -9.27 -4.19 13.37
CA ASP A 135 -9.16 -2.81 13.84
C ASP A 135 -7.89 -2.13 13.30
N ASP A 136 -8.02 -0.86 12.90
CA ASP A 136 -6.88 0.02 12.59
C ASP A 136 -6.48 0.76 13.87
N PRO A 137 -5.27 0.55 14.41
CA PRO A 137 -4.87 1.21 15.64
C PRO A 137 -4.83 2.73 15.60
N LEU A 138 -4.72 3.32 14.40
CA LEU A 138 -4.73 4.76 14.19
C LEU A 138 -6.14 5.31 13.87
N GLY A 139 -7.11 4.42 13.67
CA GLY A 139 -8.47 4.77 13.23
C GLY A 139 -9.29 5.58 14.24
N ASN A 140 -8.98 5.50 15.54
CA ASN A 140 -9.68 6.25 16.60
C ASN A 140 -9.70 7.76 16.34
N LEU A 141 -8.69 8.30 15.65
CA LEU A 141 -8.59 9.72 15.29
C LEU A 141 -9.63 10.19 14.27
N ARG A 142 -10.31 9.24 13.59
CA ARG A 142 -11.31 9.51 12.55
C ARG A 142 -12.75 9.37 13.03
N MET A 143 -12.97 8.62 14.11
CA MET A 143 -14.30 8.18 14.51
C MET A 143 -15.28 9.33 14.76
N ASP A 144 -14.86 10.37 15.47
CA ASP A 144 -15.70 11.54 15.75
C ASP A 144 -16.08 12.29 14.46
N GLU A 145 -15.12 12.51 13.56
CA GLU A 145 -15.36 13.22 12.30
C GLU A 145 -16.30 12.44 11.35
N LEU A 146 -16.22 11.12 11.38
CA LEU A 146 -17.06 10.20 10.62
C LEU A 146 -18.36 9.81 11.35
N GLN A 147 -18.60 10.35 12.55
CA GLN A 147 -19.77 10.07 13.39
C GLN A 147 -19.95 8.58 13.72
N ILE A 148 -18.83 7.86 13.87
CA ILE A 148 -18.82 6.44 14.23
C ILE A 148 -18.84 6.34 15.75
N PRO A 149 -19.83 5.68 16.37
CA PRO A 149 -19.82 5.48 17.81
C PRO A 149 -18.63 4.62 18.25
N PHE A 150 -17.90 5.07 19.28
CA PHE A 150 -16.67 4.43 19.79
C PHE A 150 -16.79 2.92 20.05
N ILE A 151 -17.98 2.42 20.40
CA ILE A 151 -18.23 0.99 20.66
C ILE A 151 -17.98 0.09 19.45
N TYR A 152 -18.01 0.62 18.23
CA TYR A 152 -17.83 -0.17 17.00
C TYR A 152 -16.38 -0.22 16.49
N SER A 153 -15.51 0.62 17.08
CA SER A 153 -14.14 0.92 16.64
C SER A 153 -14.03 1.26 15.14
N TYR A 154 -12.81 1.33 14.63
CA TYR A 154 -12.49 1.68 13.24
C TYR A 154 -11.58 0.60 12.66
N PHE A 155 -11.85 0.15 11.44
CA PHE A 155 -11.13 -0.97 10.80
C PHE A 155 -10.21 -0.52 9.66
N ASN A 156 -9.14 -1.30 9.45
CA ASN A 156 -8.26 -1.17 8.30
C ASN A 156 -8.89 -1.89 7.10
N ALA A 157 -8.91 -1.25 5.93
CA ALA A 157 -9.58 -1.75 4.73
C ALA A 157 -8.72 -2.70 3.88
N GLY A 158 -7.46 -2.94 4.24
CA GLY A 158 -6.54 -3.74 3.41
C GLY A 158 -6.70 -5.25 3.52
N VAL A 159 -7.45 -5.73 4.50
CA VAL A 159 -7.86 -7.13 4.60
C VAL A 159 -9.34 -7.19 4.97
N LEU A 160 -10.18 -7.63 4.03
CA LEU A 160 -11.63 -7.73 4.23
C LEU A 160 -12.11 -9.12 3.85
N VAL A 161 -12.82 -9.80 4.75
CA VAL A 161 -13.66 -10.95 4.41
C VAL A 161 -15.04 -10.42 4.09
N ILE A 162 -15.55 -10.62 2.89
CA ILE A 162 -16.74 -9.94 2.38
C ILE A 162 -17.83 -10.97 2.10
N ASP A 163 -19.01 -10.76 2.69
CA ASP A 163 -20.27 -11.36 2.26
C ASP A 163 -20.83 -10.54 1.09
N LEU A 164 -20.55 -11.00 -0.12
CA LEU A 164 -20.94 -10.32 -1.36
C LEU A 164 -22.45 -10.36 -1.57
N GLU A 165 -23.13 -11.42 -1.12
CA GLU A 165 -24.58 -11.51 -1.23
C GLU A 165 -25.27 -10.39 -0.45
N ASN A 166 -24.92 -10.24 0.83
CA ASN A 166 -25.48 -9.18 1.66
C ASN A 166 -24.98 -7.79 1.25
N TRP A 167 -23.75 -7.68 0.76
CA TRP A 167 -23.23 -6.43 0.21
C TRP A 167 -24.06 -5.94 -0.99
N ARG A 168 -24.38 -6.83 -1.95
CA ARG A 168 -25.27 -6.53 -3.09
C ARG A 168 -26.68 -6.19 -2.63
N LYS A 169 -27.29 -7.05 -1.81
CA LYS A 169 -28.67 -6.90 -1.32
C LYS A 169 -28.89 -5.58 -0.59
N GLN A 170 -27.91 -5.13 0.17
CA GLN A 170 -27.98 -3.89 0.94
C GLN A 170 -27.43 -2.67 0.19
N GLN A 171 -27.04 -2.84 -1.08
CA GLN A 171 -26.51 -1.80 -1.96
C GLN A 171 -25.36 -1.00 -1.33
N ILE A 172 -24.44 -1.72 -0.68
CA ILE A 172 -23.33 -1.08 0.06
C ILE A 172 -22.46 -0.23 -0.87
N THR A 173 -22.12 -0.71 -2.07
CA THR A 173 -21.36 0.04 -3.08
C THR A 173 -21.98 1.41 -3.32
N LYS A 174 -23.29 1.48 -3.61
CA LYS A 174 -23.99 2.75 -3.84
C LYS A 174 -23.93 3.69 -2.64
N LYS A 175 -24.08 3.17 -1.42
CA LYS A 175 -24.03 3.96 -0.18
C LYS A 175 -22.64 4.53 0.08
N VAL A 176 -21.59 3.74 -0.13
CA VAL A 176 -20.20 4.19 0.05
C VAL A 176 -19.85 5.25 -0.98
N LEU A 177 -20.19 5.04 -2.25
CA LEU A 177 -19.94 6.04 -3.31
C LEU A 177 -20.71 7.36 -3.06
N ALA A 178 -21.97 7.27 -2.62
CA ALA A 178 -22.74 8.45 -2.24
C ALA A 178 -22.09 9.20 -1.07
N TYR A 179 -21.65 8.48 -0.03
CA TYR A 179 -20.97 9.08 1.12
C TYR A 179 -19.71 9.85 0.73
N ILE A 180 -18.90 9.29 -0.19
CA ILE A 180 -17.69 9.96 -0.70
C ILE A 180 -18.06 11.26 -1.43
N LYS A 181 -19.07 11.22 -2.32
CA LYS A 181 -19.53 12.39 -3.07
C LYS A 181 -20.11 13.48 -2.19
N GLU A 182 -20.78 13.11 -1.09
CA GLU A 182 -21.41 14.06 -0.17
C GLU A 182 -20.43 14.63 0.87
N ASN A 183 -19.28 13.97 1.09
CA ASN A 183 -18.32 14.34 2.13
C ASN A 183 -16.86 14.45 1.62
N PRO A 184 -16.58 15.05 0.44
CA PRO A 184 -15.27 14.95 -0.21
C PRO A 184 -14.13 15.58 0.61
N THR A 185 -14.42 16.53 1.49
CA THR A 185 -13.43 17.21 2.33
C THR A 185 -13.22 16.55 3.69
N LYS A 186 -14.07 15.59 4.09
CA LYS A 186 -13.96 14.89 5.39
C LYS A 186 -13.09 13.65 5.33
N LEU A 187 -12.75 13.15 4.14
CA LEU A 187 -12.06 11.88 3.99
C LEU A 187 -10.55 12.09 4.00
N VAL A 188 -9.91 11.68 5.09
CA VAL A 188 -8.45 11.69 5.23
C VAL A 188 -7.88 10.36 4.75
N TYR A 189 -8.60 9.26 4.98
CA TYR A 189 -8.24 7.91 4.50
C TYR A 189 -9.18 7.39 3.41
N TRP A 190 -9.77 8.30 2.62
CA TRP A 190 -10.52 8.04 1.38
C TRP A 190 -11.56 6.91 1.48
N ASP A 191 -11.35 5.81 0.77
CA ASP A 191 -12.23 4.65 0.74
C ASP A 191 -12.35 3.99 2.11
N GLN A 192 -11.26 3.92 2.89
CA GLN A 192 -11.28 3.34 4.24
C GLN A 192 -12.22 4.14 5.17
N ASP A 193 -12.14 5.48 5.13
CA ASP A 193 -13.03 6.36 5.91
C ASP A 193 -14.50 6.14 5.51
N ALA A 194 -14.77 6.09 4.20
CA ALA A 194 -16.13 5.91 3.68
C ALA A 194 -16.70 4.51 3.99
N LEU A 195 -15.87 3.47 3.88
CA LEU A 195 -16.24 2.11 4.26
C LEU A 195 -16.57 2.03 5.75
N ASN A 196 -15.74 2.64 6.61
CA ASN A 196 -15.99 2.71 8.05
C ASN A 196 -17.31 3.44 8.36
N ALA A 197 -17.54 4.60 7.76
CA ALA A 197 -18.76 5.37 7.98
C ALA A 197 -20.05 4.60 7.62
N ILE A 198 -20.00 3.70 6.62
CA ILE A 198 -21.16 2.92 6.17
C ILE A 198 -21.29 1.55 6.84
N LEU A 199 -20.17 0.93 7.23
CA LEU A 199 -20.11 -0.47 7.67
C LEU A 199 -19.73 -0.68 9.14
N TYR A 200 -19.50 0.38 9.93
CA TYR A 200 -19.06 0.25 11.33
C TYR A 200 -19.91 -0.75 12.15
N ASP A 201 -21.23 -0.74 12.00
CA ASP A 201 -22.17 -1.63 12.71
C ASP A 201 -22.42 -2.97 11.98
N LYS A 202 -21.91 -3.10 10.76
CA LYS A 202 -22.05 -4.26 9.85
C LYS A 202 -20.74 -5.05 9.71
N ARG A 203 -19.79 -4.81 10.62
CA ARG A 203 -18.51 -5.50 10.70
C ARG A 203 -18.46 -6.53 11.82
N MET A 204 -17.80 -7.66 11.55
CA MET A 204 -17.25 -8.58 12.54
C MET A 204 -15.77 -8.26 12.76
N SER A 205 -15.35 -8.03 14.01
CA SER A 205 -13.92 -7.86 14.31
C SER A 205 -13.19 -9.20 14.17
N ILE A 206 -12.05 -9.19 13.49
CA ILE A 206 -11.21 -10.37 13.24
C ILE A 206 -9.91 -10.24 14.05
N HIS A 207 -9.38 -11.38 14.50
CA HIS A 207 -8.13 -11.46 15.24
C HIS A 207 -6.98 -10.70 14.53
N PRO A 208 -6.17 -9.91 15.28
CA PRO A 208 -5.16 -9.03 14.70
C PRO A 208 -4.08 -9.72 13.85
N LYS A 209 -3.81 -11.01 14.07
CA LYS A 209 -2.85 -11.80 13.27
C LYS A 209 -3.11 -11.74 11.76
N TRP A 210 -4.35 -11.47 11.34
CA TRP A 210 -4.77 -11.42 9.95
C TRP A 210 -4.57 -10.05 9.29
N ASN A 211 -4.10 -9.04 10.01
CA ASN A 211 -3.71 -7.76 9.45
C ASN A 211 -2.78 -7.04 10.45
N VAL A 212 -1.54 -7.52 10.53
CA VAL A 212 -0.55 -6.96 11.46
C VAL A 212 0.09 -5.74 10.82
N GLN A 213 -0.32 -4.56 11.28
CA GLN A 213 0.00 -3.27 10.68
C GLN A 213 1.33 -2.72 11.23
N THR A 214 2.01 -1.87 10.45
CA THR A 214 3.36 -1.36 10.79
C THR A 214 3.44 -0.70 12.17
N VAL A 215 2.38 0.02 12.59
CA VAL A 215 2.33 0.69 13.90
C VAL A 215 2.44 -0.29 15.08
N MET A 216 1.99 -1.54 14.91
CA MET A 216 2.03 -2.59 15.93
C MET A 216 3.44 -3.04 16.28
N TYR A 217 4.44 -2.67 15.50
CA TYR A 217 5.85 -2.96 15.78
C TYR A 217 6.62 -1.79 16.37
N GLN A 218 5.95 -0.67 16.69
CA GLN A 218 6.61 0.51 17.26
C GLN A 218 6.73 0.41 18.77
N ASP A 219 7.88 0.81 19.33
CA ASP A 219 8.19 0.67 20.76
C ASP A 219 7.17 1.37 21.68
N ASN A 220 6.56 2.47 21.23
CA ASN A 220 5.61 3.26 22.00
C ASN A 220 4.14 2.92 21.68
N TYR A 221 3.88 1.78 21.01
CA TYR A 221 2.52 1.39 20.67
C TYR A 221 1.76 0.80 21.86
N GLU A 222 0.68 1.46 22.26
CA GLU A 222 -0.30 0.91 23.20
C GLU A 222 -1.38 0.15 22.42
N SER A 223 -1.43 -1.17 22.60
CA SER A 223 -2.34 -2.04 21.85
C SER A 223 -3.81 -1.78 22.17
N LEU A 224 -4.63 -1.68 21.12
CA LEU A 224 -6.11 -1.71 21.23
C LEU A 224 -6.67 -3.12 21.45
N PHE A 225 -5.86 -4.15 21.23
CA PHE A 225 -6.25 -5.55 21.32
C PHE A 225 -5.98 -6.13 22.71
N ASP A 226 -6.63 -7.25 23.02
CA ASP A 226 -6.26 -8.06 24.18
C ASP A 226 -4.75 -8.38 24.17
N LYS A 227 -4.15 -8.46 25.36
CA LYS A 227 -2.70 -8.63 25.50
C LYS A 227 -2.20 -9.91 24.85
N ASP A 228 -2.94 -11.00 24.96
CA ASP A 228 -2.53 -12.28 24.43
C ASP A 228 -2.72 -12.32 22.90
N GLU A 229 -3.84 -11.76 22.40
CA GLU A 229 -4.09 -11.63 20.95
C GLU A 229 -3.04 -10.74 20.27
N TYR A 230 -2.71 -9.60 20.88
CA TYR A 230 -1.67 -8.70 20.39
C TYR A 230 -0.31 -9.40 20.33
N ARG A 231 0.07 -10.09 21.42
CA ARG A 231 1.34 -10.80 21.51
C ARG A 231 1.42 -11.91 20.46
N ASP A 232 0.35 -12.68 20.27
CA ASP A 232 0.28 -13.71 19.24
C ASP A 232 0.42 -13.07 17.84
N ALA A 233 -0.30 -11.99 17.56
CA ALA A 233 -0.25 -11.32 16.26
C ALA A 233 1.15 -10.83 15.89
N ILE A 234 1.85 -10.15 16.79
CA ILE A 234 3.19 -9.62 16.47
C ILE A 234 4.27 -10.72 16.39
N THR A 235 4.06 -11.86 17.08
CA THR A 235 5.00 -12.99 17.12
C THR A 235 4.77 -13.95 15.95
N ASN A 236 3.50 -14.23 15.63
CA ASN A 236 3.05 -15.18 14.63
C ASN A 236 2.07 -14.52 13.63
N PRO A 237 2.50 -13.49 12.89
CA PRO A 237 1.62 -12.80 11.95
C PRO A 237 1.20 -13.77 10.83
N ALA A 238 -0.10 -13.89 10.59
CA ALA A 238 -0.64 -14.60 9.43
C ALA A 238 -0.62 -13.71 8.17
N ILE A 239 -0.82 -12.41 8.35
CA ILE A 239 -0.65 -11.39 7.31
C ILE A 239 0.12 -10.21 7.90
N ILE A 240 1.23 -9.85 7.25
CA ILE A 240 2.04 -8.66 7.56
C ILE A 240 1.63 -7.56 6.59
N HIS A 241 1.17 -6.42 7.09
CA HIS A 241 0.69 -5.33 6.24
C HIS A 241 1.54 -4.07 6.44
N TYR A 242 2.22 -3.64 5.38
CA TYR A 242 3.15 -2.52 5.41
C TYR A 242 2.42 -1.17 5.26
N THR A 243 1.47 -0.87 6.15
CA THR A 243 0.53 0.27 6.08
C THR A 243 1.16 1.66 6.10
N SER A 244 2.46 1.79 6.34
CA SER A 244 3.14 3.08 6.36
C SER A 244 3.57 3.56 4.97
N ALA A 245 3.92 4.85 4.89
CA ALA A 245 4.57 5.44 3.71
C ALA A 245 5.91 4.78 3.35
N SER A 246 6.66 4.26 4.34
CA SER A 246 7.88 3.51 4.08
C SER A 246 7.51 2.04 3.84
N LYS A 247 7.78 1.57 2.63
CA LYS A 247 7.44 0.22 2.17
C LYS A 247 8.69 -0.68 2.18
N PRO A 248 8.55 -2.01 2.28
CA PRO A 248 9.70 -2.91 2.42
C PRO A 248 10.62 -2.95 1.19
N TRP A 249 10.15 -2.51 0.03
CA TRP A 249 10.92 -2.29 -1.20
C TRP A 249 11.60 -0.91 -1.24
N HIS A 250 11.56 -0.12 -0.17
CA HIS A 250 12.37 1.08 -0.03
C HIS A 250 13.66 0.76 0.74
N ILE A 251 14.77 1.35 0.31
CA ILE A 251 16.10 1.09 0.88
C ILE A 251 16.17 1.43 2.37
N THR A 252 15.58 2.56 2.76
CA THR A 252 15.62 3.09 4.13
C THR A 252 14.58 2.49 5.06
N ASN A 253 13.70 1.63 4.53
CA ASN A 253 12.72 0.92 5.35
C ASN A 253 13.38 0.17 6.51
N ASN A 254 12.77 0.34 7.68
CA ASN A 254 13.20 -0.23 8.95
C ASN A 254 12.13 -1.12 9.58
N HIS A 255 11.13 -1.55 8.81
CA HIS A 255 10.14 -2.50 9.31
C HIS A 255 10.87 -3.79 9.76
N PRO A 256 10.60 -4.32 10.96
CA PRO A 256 11.34 -5.48 11.49
C PRO A 256 11.17 -6.72 10.61
N LEU A 257 10.03 -6.84 9.94
CA LEU A 257 9.71 -7.93 9.02
C LEU A 257 9.87 -7.58 7.54
N LYS A 258 10.75 -6.64 7.18
CA LYS A 258 10.98 -6.29 5.76
C LYS A 258 11.61 -7.42 4.94
N ASP A 259 12.37 -8.30 5.59
CA ASP A 259 13.06 -9.38 4.88
C ASP A 259 12.09 -10.49 4.42
N GLU A 260 10.87 -10.53 4.98
CA GLU A 260 9.77 -11.36 4.48
C GLU A 260 9.40 -10.97 3.05
N TYR A 261 9.27 -9.66 2.76
CA TYR A 261 9.03 -9.19 1.40
C TYR A 261 10.16 -9.61 0.45
N LYS A 262 11.43 -9.48 0.87
CA LYS A 262 12.58 -9.90 0.05
C LYS A 262 12.58 -11.40 -0.22
N HIS A 263 12.20 -12.19 0.77
CA HIS A 263 12.12 -13.64 0.66
C HIS A 263 11.13 -14.06 -0.45
N TYR A 264 9.94 -13.46 -0.50
CA TYR A 264 8.95 -13.76 -1.55
C TYR A 264 9.28 -13.08 -2.88
N LEU A 265 9.91 -11.90 -2.88
CA LEU A 265 10.40 -11.27 -4.12
C LEU A 265 11.35 -12.20 -4.88
N GLN A 266 12.29 -12.85 -4.18
CA GLN A 266 13.26 -13.78 -4.78
C GLN A 266 12.61 -15.04 -5.40
N GLN A 267 11.41 -15.40 -4.93
CA GLN A 267 10.64 -16.55 -5.45
C GLN A 267 9.72 -16.15 -6.60
N SER A 268 9.33 -14.88 -6.66
CA SER A 268 8.42 -14.35 -7.68
C SER A 268 9.06 -14.25 -9.07
N LEU A 269 8.23 -14.01 -10.09
CA LEU A 269 8.70 -13.69 -11.44
C LEU A 269 9.43 -12.34 -11.53
N TRP A 270 9.33 -11.50 -10.49
CA TRP A 270 10.02 -10.22 -10.36
C TRP A 270 11.33 -10.32 -9.56
N ARG A 271 11.88 -11.52 -9.34
CA ARG A 271 13.13 -11.72 -8.56
C ARG A 271 14.35 -10.92 -9.05
N ASN A 272 14.33 -10.48 -10.30
CA ASN A 272 15.40 -9.68 -10.90
C ASN A 272 15.15 -8.17 -10.79
N ASP A 273 13.96 -7.77 -10.35
CA ASP A 273 13.63 -6.36 -10.11
C ASP A 273 14.36 -5.90 -8.84
N GLU A 274 14.94 -4.71 -8.90
CA GLU A 274 15.70 -4.16 -7.78
C GLU A 274 14.77 -3.84 -6.59
N LEU A 275 15.31 -3.90 -5.36
CA LEU A 275 14.67 -3.42 -4.11
C LEU A 275 14.63 -1.89 -4.02
N VAL A 276 14.48 -1.27 -5.17
CA VAL A 276 14.40 0.15 -5.39
C VAL A 276 13.27 0.27 -6.39
N SER A 277 12.34 1.21 -6.18
CA SER A 277 11.60 1.78 -7.31
C SER A 277 12.60 1.89 -8.47
N LEU A 278 12.35 1.33 -9.66
CA LEU A 278 13.36 1.27 -10.75
C LEU A 278 13.76 2.65 -11.32
N SER A 279 13.45 3.73 -10.60
CA SER A 279 13.62 5.12 -10.98
C SER A 279 14.93 5.79 -10.47
N PRO A 280 15.43 5.59 -9.22
CA PRO A 280 16.64 6.24 -8.73
C PRO A 280 17.92 5.68 -9.33
N THR A 281 18.04 4.36 -9.53
CA THR A 281 19.33 3.74 -9.91
C THR A 281 19.84 4.29 -11.25
N ARG A 282 18.93 4.41 -12.24
CA ARG A 282 19.25 4.99 -13.55
C ARG A 282 19.60 6.48 -13.45
N MET A 283 18.82 7.25 -12.70
CA MET A 283 19.08 8.68 -12.45
C MET A 283 20.44 8.89 -11.76
N ILE A 284 20.77 8.09 -10.74
CA ILE A 284 22.04 8.15 -10.02
C ILE A 284 23.23 7.82 -10.94
N MET A 285 23.04 6.92 -11.93
CA MET A 285 24.09 6.57 -12.89
C MET A 285 24.24 7.57 -14.05
N GLU A 286 23.15 8.22 -14.48
CA GLU A 286 23.14 9.12 -15.65
C GLU A 286 23.38 10.59 -15.29
N LYS A 287 23.08 11.01 -14.06
CA LYS A 287 23.18 12.41 -13.62
C LYS A 287 24.53 12.66 -12.92
N SER A 288 25.12 13.83 -13.18
CA SER A 288 26.45 14.20 -12.63
C SER A 288 26.39 15.02 -11.34
N ASN A 289 25.22 15.54 -10.97
CA ASN A 289 24.99 16.28 -9.74
C ASN A 289 23.87 15.62 -8.94
N ILE A 290 24.25 14.79 -7.97
CA ILE A 290 23.32 14.09 -7.09
C ILE A 290 23.18 14.86 -5.79
N PHE A 291 21.95 15.21 -5.42
CA PHE A 291 21.63 15.83 -4.15
C PHE A 291 20.64 14.97 -3.36
N ILE A 292 20.74 15.01 -2.03
CA ILE A 292 19.68 14.50 -1.15
C ILE A 292 18.86 15.67 -0.63
N PHE A 293 17.55 15.64 -0.81
CA PHE A 293 16.65 16.64 -0.26
C PHE A 293 16.12 16.17 1.09
N GLY A 294 16.58 16.80 2.16
CA GLY A 294 16.30 16.45 3.55
C GLY A 294 17.58 16.23 4.36
N THR A 295 17.64 16.81 5.56
CA THR A 295 18.80 16.71 6.48
C THR A 295 18.40 16.08 7.82
N GLY A 296 17.47 15.13 7.78
CA GLY A 296 17.01 14.39 8.96
C GLY A 296 17.75 13.07 9.15
N THR A 297 17.45 12.38 10.26
CA THR A 297 17.98 11.04 10.56
C THR A 297 17.72 10.00 9.47
N LEU A 298 16.68 10.19 8.65
CA LEU A 298 16.39 9.36 7.48
C LEU A 298 17.46 9.51 6.39
N ALA A 299 17.96 10.73 6.16
CA ALA A 299 18.99 11.03 5.18
C ALA A 299 20.37 10.48 5.60
N GLU A 300 20.69 10.54 6.90
CA GLU A 300 21.87 9.86 7.48
C GLU A 300 21.84 8.36 7.17
N ARG A 301 20.74 7.68 7.55
CA ARG A 301 20.56 6.23 7.31
C ARG A 301 20.60 5.87 5.83
N PHE A 302 20.08 6.76 4.97
CA PHE A 302 20.12 6.56 3.52
C PHE A 302 21.57 6.52 3.02
N ILE A 303 22.41 7.49 3.40
CA ILE A 303 23.83 7.50 3.01
C ILE A 303 24.56 6.28 3.59
N GLU A 304 24.38 6.00 4.88
CA GLU A 304 25.07 4.87 5.54
C GLU A 304 24.78 3.53 4.86
N ARG A 305 23.54 3.31 4.40
CA ARG A 305 23.12 2.05 3.76
C ARG A 305 23.52 1.95 2.30
N THR A 306 23.48 3.06 1.57
CA THR A 306 23.72 3.06 0.12
C THR A 306 25.19 3.27 -0.23
N GLY A 307 25.94 3.95 0.63
CA GLY A 307 27.29 4.42 0.31
C GLY A 307 27.34 5.42 -0.84
N ILE A 308 26.20 6.03 -1.21
CA ILE A 308 26.11 6.92 -2.37
C ILE A 308 26.95 8.19 -2.16
N SER A 309 27.70 8.58 -3.18
CA SER A 309 28.40 9.86 -3.19
C SER A 309 27.49 10.95 -3.73
N VAL A 310 27.29 12.01 -2.93
CA VAL A 310 26.44 13.15 -3.28
C VAL A 310 27.25 14.45 -3.33
N ASN A 311 26.76 15.41 -4.12
CA ASN A 311 27.28 16.77 -4.24
C ASN A 311 26.90 17.61 -3.01
N GLY A 312 25.78 17.28 -2.37
CA GLY A 312 25.40 17.79 -1.07
C GLY A 312 23.94 17.55 -0.74
N PHE A 313 23.45 18.30 0.24
CA PHE A 313 22.08 18.21 0.71
C PHE A 313 21.29 19.47 0.35
N LEU A 314 19.99 19.33 0.20
CA LEU A 314 19.04 20.42 0.02
C LEU A 314 18.09 20.45 1.22
N ASP A 315 17.77 21.63 1.72
CA ASP A 315 16.78 21.80 2.77
C ASP A 315 16.08 23.15 2.60
N ASN A 316 14.78 23.22 2.89
CA ASN A 316 14.04 24.49 2.83
C ASN A 316 14.29 25.37 4.06
N ASP A 317 14.84 24.82 5.15
CA ASP A 317 15.23 25.59 6.32
C ASP A 317 16.52 26.39 6.05
N CYS A 318 16.36 27.70 5.84
CA CYS A 318 17.47 28.62 5.55
C CYS A 318 18.52 28.67 6.66
N LYS A 319 18.20 28.29 7.89
CA LYS A 319 19.16 28.24 8.99
C LYS A 319 20.23 27.17 8.77
N LYS A 320 19.94 26.14 7.99
CA LYS A 320 20.85 25.01 7.73
C LYS A 320 21.80 25.27 6.55
N TRP A 321 21.51 26.25 5.70
CA TRP A 321 22.32 26.49 4.51
C TRP A 321 23.77 26.88 4.87
N GLY A 322 24.73 26.28 4.17
CA GLY A 322 26.15 26.44 4.43
C GLY A 322 26.70 25.58 5.56
N GLN A 323 25.85 24.90 6.34
CA GLN A 323 26.29 23.94 7.34
C GLN A 323 26.70 22.61 6.68
N LEU A 324 27.46 21.80 7.41
CA LEU A 324 27.78 20.44 7.02
C LEU A 324 26.78 19.45 7.64
N PHE A 325 26.36 18.48 6.83
CA PHE A 325 25.56 17.32 7.22
C PHE A 325 26.15 16.10 6.50
N CYS A 326 26.46 15.02 7.23
CA CYS A 326 27.21 13.87 6.71
C CYS A 326 28.44 14.27 5.87
N ASP A 327 29.25 15.20 6.39
CA ASP A 327 30.46 15.75 5.74
C ASP A 327 30.24 16.43 4.37
N LYS A 328 28.99 16.79 4.04
CA LYS A 328 28.62 17.51 2.83
C LYS A 328 27.86 18.79 3.15
N GLN A 329 27.97 19.79 2.30
CA GLN A 329 27.30 21.06 2.50
C GLN A 329 25.78 20.94 2.26
N VAL A 330 25.00 21.63 3.08
CA VAL A 330 23.58 21.85 2.88
C VAL A 330 23.39 23.15 2.08
N TYR A 331 22.65 23.09 0.99
CA TYR A 331 22.39 24.21 0.08
C TYR A 331 20.92 24.62 0.11
N SER A 332 20.69 25.87 -0.29
CA SER A 332 19.35 26.31 -0.73
C SER A 332 18.96 25.54 -2.00
N PRO A 333 17.70 25.12 -2.14
CA PRO A 333 17.19 24.53 -3.38
C PRO A 333 17.36 25.42 -4.61
N GLU A 334 17.50 26.74 -4.43
CA GLU A 334 17.79 27.70 -5.50
C GLU A 334 19.10 27.41 -6.25
N ILE A 335 20.03 26.65 -5.64
CA ILE A 335 21.26 26.23 -6.32
C ILE A 335 20.96 25.42 -7.59
N LEU A 336 19.82 24.74 -7.65
CA LEU A 336 19.40 23.92 -8.79
C LEU A 336 19.24 24.76 -10.07
N HIS A 337 18.87 26.04 -9.96
CA HIS A 337 18.77 26.93 -11.13
C HIS A 337 20.13 27.22 -11.79
N SER A 338 21.23 27.00 -11.08
CA SER A 338 22.58 27.18 -11.62
C SER A 338 23.13 25.92 -12.33
N ILE A 339 22.40 24.80 -12.27
CA ILE A 339 22.82 23.51 -12.81
C ILE A 339 21.92 23.18 -14.02
N LYS A 340 22.52 22.61 -15.07
CA LYS A 340 21.73 22.13 -16.21
C LYS A 340 20.83 20.96 -15.77
N GLN A 341 19.53 21.04 -16.08
CA GLN A 341 18.53 20.04 -15.68
C GLN A 341 18.93 18.60 -16.01
N ASP A 342 19.46 18.34 -17.22
CA ASP A 342 19.89 17.01 -17.64
C ASP A 342 20.98 16.40 -16.74
N ASN A 343 21.65 17.21 -15.92
CA ASN A 343 22.71 16.79 -15.00
C ASN A 343 22.24 16.68 -13.53
N ILE A 344 20.99 17.01 -13.22
CA ILE A 344 20.45 17.02 -11.85
C ILE A 344 19.78 15.68 -11.54
N GLY A 345 20.17 15.08 -10.42
CA GLY A 345 19.45 13.98 -9.78
C GLY A 345 19.18 14.31 -8.32
N ILE A 346 17.93 14.21 -7.87
CA ILE A 346 17.55 14.54 -6.50
C ILE A 346 16.84 13.36 -5.84
N ILE A 347 17.36 12.94 -4.69
CA ILE A 347 16.74 11.92 -3.86
C ILE A 347 16.08 12.61 -2.67
N ILE A 348 14.77 12.71 -2.67
CA ILE A 348 14.01 13.28 -1.56
C ILE A 348 13.97 12.23 -0.45
N VAL A 349 14.66 12.50 0.65
CA VAL A 349 14.67 11.68 1.86
C VAL A 349 14.06 12.49 2.99
N SER A 350 12.75 12.74 2.86
CA SER A 350 11.98 13.61 3.74
C SER A 350 10.51 13.19 3.79
N SER A 351 9.89 13.33 4.96
CA SER A 351 8.45 13.18 5.14
C SER A 351 7.65 14.32 4.49
N PHE A 352 8.28 15.45 4.18
CA PHE A 352 7.66 16.61 3.49
C PHE A 352 7.66 16.46 1.96
N TYR A 353 7.61 15.22 1.45
CA TYR A 353 7.78 14.95 0.03
C TYR A 353 6.78 15.70 -0.86
N GLN A 354 5.52 15.85 -0.45
CA GLN A 354 4.53 16.56 -1.29
C GLN A 354 4.89 18.02 -1.53
N GLU A 355 5.37 18.71 -0.50
CA GLU A 355 5.78 20.12 -0.58
C GLU A 355 7.04 20.25 -1.43
N ILE A 356 8.02 19.38 -1.18
CA ILE A 356 9.29 19.35 -1.91
C ILE A 356 9.05 18.99 -3.39
N SER A 357 8.23 17.97 -3.68
CA SER A 357 7.90 17.56 -5.04
C SER A 357 7.23 18.68 -5.83
N LYS A 358 6.24 19.37 -5.24
CA LYS A 358 5.61 20.55 -5.85
C LYS A 358 6.64 21.66 -6.16
N GLN A 359 7.55 21.92 -5.23
CA GLN A 359 8.63 22.90 -5.43
C GLN A 359 9.55 22.50 -6.60
N LEU A 360 10.02 21.25 -6.64
CA LEU A 360 10.91 20.78 -7.71
C LEU A 360 10.22 20.79 -9.08
N ILE A 361 8.92 20.46 -9.14
CA ILE A 361 8.10 20.58 -10.36
C ILE A 361 7.99 22.04 -10.80
N GLN A 362 7.83 22.98 -9.87
CA GLN A 362 7.83 24.41 -10.19
C GLN A 362 9.18 24.89 -10.73
N TYR A 363 10.28 24.25 -10.33
CA TYR A 363 11.62 24.47 -10.91
C TYR A 363 11.80 23.83 -12.29
N GLY A 364 10.78 23.14 -12.82
CA GLY A 364 10.79 22.49 -14.13
C GLY A 364 11.34 21.05 -14.11
N LEU A 365 11.69 20.52 -12.93
CA LEU A 365 12.18 19.16 -12.78
C LEU A 365 11.04 18.16 -12.84
N LYS A 366 11.34 16.97 -13.36
CA LYS A 366 10.34 15.92 -13.53
C LYS A 366 10.56 14.78 -12.56
N GLU A 367 9.47 14.36 -11.93
CA GLU A 367 9.49 13.20 -11.06
C GLU A 367 9.78 11.92 -11.88
N ASN A 368 10.60 11.04 -11.31
CA ASN A 368 11.11 9.81 -11.90
C ASN A 368 12.11 9.98 -13.06
N GLU A 369 12.43 11.22 -13.46
CA GLU A 369 13.50 11.56 -14.40
C GLU A 369 14.64 12.33 -13.69
N ASP A 370 14.30 13.40 -12.96
CA ASP A 370 15.23 14.32 -12.31
C ASP A 370 15.21 14.22 -10.78
N PHE A 371 14.10 13.73 -10.22
CA PHE A 371 13.99 13.49 -8.78
C PHE A 371 13.11 12.30 -8.44
N VAL A 372 13.39 11.70 -7.28
CA VAL A 372 12.70 10.52 -6.76
C VAL A 372 12.54 10.65 -5.25
N TRP A 373 11.52 10.00 -4.71
CA TRP A 373 11.34 9.89 -3.27
C TRP A 373 11.86 8.56 -2.74
N GLN A 374 12.57 8.60 -1.63
CA GLN A 374 13.08 7.42 -0.94
C GLN A 374 12.88 7.59 0.58
N LEU A 375 12.15 6.67 1.20
CA LEU A 375 11.86 6.63 2.64
C LEU A 375 12.03 5.27 3.29
#